data_AF-A0A7C7U9A6-F1
#
_entry.id   AF-A0A7C7U9A6-F1
#
_cell.length_a   1.000
_cell.length_b   1.000
_cell.length_c   1.000
_cell.angle_alpha   90.00
_cell.angle_beta   90.00
_cell.angle_gamma   90.00
#
_symmetry.space_group_name_H-M   'P 1'
#
loop_
_entity.id
_entity.type
_entity.pdbx_description
1 polymer ?
#
loop_
_entity_poly.entity_id
_entity_poly.type
_entity_poly.pdbx_seq_one_letter_code
_entity_poly.pdbx_strand_id
1 'polypeptide(L)'
;MDLSSRKIVGRGPLAVGHYKGEMDHANSCSDRELTRALCSRTASAVSIDRVTVGDPGNAANSDGVGSAGNSYRISKYEVTNTQYAEFLNAVGSEDNWQLYDSTLGNSPLQSGTTRSGSFGNYSYNTVAGRENLPVNYVTFDSALRFANWLHNGQPTGLQTNATTEDGAYSFVFSPMAPPNFPKLQR
;
A
#
# COMPACT_ATOMS: atom_id res chain seq x y z
N MET A 1 20.16 -0.08 -72.11
CA MET A 1 19.55 -1.37 -72.51
C MET A 1 20.60 -2.45 -72.35
N ASP A 2 20.49 -3.18 -71.25
CA ASP A 2 20.68 -4.62 -71.02
C ASP A 2 21.85 -5.49 -71.55
N LEU A 3 22.20 -6.45 -70.67
CA LEU A 3 22.97 -7.72 -70.75
C LEU A 3 24.48 -7.67 -71.04
N SER A 4 25.37 -8.01 -70.10
CA SER A 4 25.65 -9.33 -69.48
C SER A 4 26.55 -10.25 -70.33
N SER A 5 27.77 -10.53 -69.85
CA SER A 5 28.32 -11.89 -69.65
C SER A 5 29.86 -11.92 -69.67
N ARG A 6 30.48 -12.47 -68.61
CA ARG A 6 31.41 -13.63 -68.70
C ARG A 6 31.90 -14.06 -67.31
N LYS A 7 31.90 -15.37 -67.09
CA LYS A 7 32.23 -16.13 -65.86
C LYS A 7 33.58 -16.86 -66.06
N ILE A 8 34.02 -17.57 -65.02
CA ILE A 8 34.97 -18.73 -64.95
C ILE A 8 36.31 -18.40 -64.21
N VAL A 9 36.46 -18.65 -62.90
CA VAL A 9 36.88 -19.88 -62.12
C VAL A 9 38.40 -19.95 -61.83
N GLY A 10 38.75 -20.19 -60.56
CA GLY A 10 40.08 -20.66 -60.11
C GLY A 10 40.14 -21.03 -58.62
N ARG A 11 40.56 -22.26 -58.31
CA ARG A 11 40.58 -22.98 -57.01
C ARG A 11 41.73 -22.57 -56.05
N GLY A 12 41.42 -22.50 -54.74
CA GLY A 12 42.17 -22.90 -53.49
C GLY A 12 43.70 -22.63 -53.31
N PRO A 13 44.32 -22.95 -52.14
CA PRO A 13 43.80 -23.58 -50.93
C PRO A 13 44.11 -22.83 -49.59
N LEU A 14 43.73 -23.51 -48.50
CA LEU A 14 43.66 -23.19 -47.08
C LEU A 14 45.02 -22.91 -46.40
N ALA A 15 45.07 -21.93 -45.48
CA ALA A 15 46.07 -21.86 -44.42
C ALA A 15 45.49 -21.17 -43.16
N VAL A 16 45.80 -21.79 -42.02
CA VAL A 16 45.31 -21.55 -40.65
C VAL A 16 46.14 -20.47 -39.96
N GLY A 17 45.51 -19.60 -39.16
CA GLY A 17 46.23 -18.69 -38.27
C GLY A 17 45.33 -17.67 -37.57
N HIS A 18 44.94 -18.01 -36.33
CA HIS A 18 44.26 -17.19 -35.32
C HIS A 18 44.53 -15.68 -35.38
N TYR A 19 43.48 -14.85 -35.37
CA TYR A 19 43.39 -13.65 -34.51
C TYR A 19 41.92 -13.35 -34.13
N LYS A 20 41.70 -13.12 -32.84
CA LYS A 20 40.45 -12.87 -32.11
C LYS A 20 39.57 -11.78 -32.73
N GLY A 21 38.26 -12.03 -32.77
CA GLY A 21 37.22 -11.03 -33.04
C GLY A 21 35.86 -11.58 -32.57
N GLU A 22 35.47 -11.13 -31.38
CA GLU A 22 34.29 -11.52 -30.62
C GLU A 22 33.05 -10.78 -31.14
N MET A 23 32.08 -11.50 -31.71
CA MET A 23 30.71 -11.04 -31.97
C MET A 23 29.81 -12.25 -32.29
N ASP A 24 29.23 -12.87 -31.28
CA ASP A 24 28.16 -13.87 -31.46
C ASP A 24 26.81 -13.25 -31.09
N HIS A 25 26.04 -12.90 -32.13
CA HIS A 25 24.59 -12.89 -32.07
C HIS A 25 24.09 -14.25 -32.55
N ALA A 26 23.39 -15.02 -31.70
CA ALA A 26 22.12 -15.67 -32.03
C ALA A 26 21.65 -16.64 -30.91
N ASN A 27 20.68 -16.17 -30.13
CA ASN A 27 19.32 -16.70 -30.08
C ASN A 27 19.15 -18.24 -30.04
N SER A 28 18.83 -18.80 -28.85
CA SER A 28 17.94 -19.97 -28.75
C SER A 28 17.43 -20.21 -27.31
N CYS A 29 16.12 -20.07 -27.17
CA CYS A 29 15.17 -20.79 -26.30
C CYS A 29 15.25 -20.68 -24.75
N SER A 30 14.20 -20.03 -24.22
CA SER A 30 13.38 -20.46 -23.08
C SER A 30 14.07 -20.69 -21.73
N ASP A 31 13.95 -19.72 -20.83
CA ASP A 31 13.13 -19.97 -19.64
C ASP A 31 12.61 -18.70 -18.98
N ARG A 32 11.36 -18.81 -18.52
CA ARG A 32 10.51 -17.74 -17.99
C ARG A 32 10.89 -17.43 -16.54
N GLU A 33 11.91 -16.63 -16.33
CA GLU A 33 12.09 -15.96 -15.04
C GLU A 33 11.53 -14.55 -15.17
N LEU A 34 10.22 -14.40 -14.93
CA LEU A 34 9.64 -13.12 -14.52
C LEU A 34 10.21 -12.80 -13.14
N THR A 35 11.47 -12.40 -13.08
CA THR A 35 12.06 -11.88 -11.85
C THR A 35 11.38 -10.55 -11.60
N ARG A 36 10.31 -10.58 -10.80
CA ARG A 36 9.74 -9.38 -10.19
C ARG A 36 10.89 -8.69 -9.49
N ALA A 37 11.31 -7.54 -9.98
CA ALA A 37 12.15 -6.65 -9.21
C ALA A 37 11.37 -6.32 -7.93
N LEU A 38 11.70 -6.99 -6.82
CA LEU A 38 11.26 -6.61 -5.49
C LEU A 38 11.99 -5.30 -5.21
N CYS A 39 11.37 -4.19 -5.57
CA CYS A 39 11.74 -2.90 -5.05
C CYS A 39 11.47 -2.99 -3.54
N SER A 40 12.51 -3.23 -2.74
CA SER A 40 12.42 -3.17 -1.29
C SER A 40 12.08 -1.73 -0.94
N ARG A 41 10.79 -1.43 -0.80
CA ARG A 41 10.35 -0.23 -0.10
C ARG A 41 10.80 -0.45 1.33
N THR A 42 11.80 0.31 1.76
CA THR A 42 12.07 0.48 3.18
C THR A 42 10.80 1.06 3.79
N ALA A 43 9.98 0.21 4.43
CA ALA A 43 8.83 0.67 5.19
C ALA A 43 9.37 1.54 6.32
N SER A 44 9.16 2.85 6.22
CA SER A 44 9.45 3.74 7.32
C SER A 44 8.30 3.61 8.31
N ALA A 45 8.60 3.22 9.55
CA ALA A 45 7.60 3.25 10.60
C ALA A 45 7.04 4.68 10.70
N VAL A 46 5.73 4.82 10.60
CA VAL A 46 4.99 6.05 10.87
C VAL A 46 5.26 6.46 12.30
N SER A 47 5.84 7.65 12.47
CA SER A 47 5.93 8.31 13.77
C SER A 47 4.75 9.26 13.96
N ILE A 48 4.12 9.19 15.13
CA ILE A 48 3.08 10.14 15.55
C ILE A 48 3.67 10.99 16.68
N ASP A 49 3.76 12.29 16.46
CA ASP A 49 4.09 13.23 17.54
C ASP A 49 2.96 13.27 18.55
N ARG A 50 3.28 12.99 19.81
CA ARG A 50 2.29 12.95 20.90
C ARG A 50 2.67 13.88 22.03
N VAL A 51 1.67 14.52 22.61
CA VAL A 51 1.77 15.30 23.83
C VAL A 51 1.13 14.56 24.99
N THR A 52 1.67 14.73 26.18
CA THR A 52 1.10 14.16 27.41
C THR A 52 -0.03 15.05 27.91
N VAL A 53 -1.20 14.46 28.11
CA VAL A 53 -2.29 15.04 28.90
C VAL A 53 -2.10 14.56 30.34
N GLY A 54 -1.81 15.50 31.24
CA GLY A 54 -1.46 15.25 32.64
C GLY A 54 -2.64 15.35 33.60
N ASP A 55 -2.31 15.64 34.86
CA ASP A 55 -3.25 15.94 35.96
C ASP A 55 -4.29 14.84 36.25
N PRO A 56 -3.85 13.59 36.53
CA PRO A 56 -4.76 12.53 36.93
C PRO A 56 -5.49 12.94 38.22
N GLY A 57 -6.81 12.70 38.26
CA GLY A 57 -7.65 13.10 39.37
C GLY A 57 -8.16 14.54 39.30
N ASN A 58 -8.05 15.21 38.14
CA ASN A 58 -8.71 16.51 37.95
C ASN A 58 -10.22 16.40 38.28
N ALA A 59 -10.72 17.38 39.02
CA ALA A 59 -12.13 17.43 39.40
C ALA A 59 -13.01 17.61 38.15
N ALA A 60 -14.19 17.00 38.17
CA ALA A 60 -15.19 17.27 37.15
C ALA A 60 -15.72 18.70 37.29
N ASN A 61 -16.17 19.26 36.17
CA ASN A 61 -16.99 20.48 36.12
C ASN A 61 -18.33 20.25 36.84
N SER A 62 -19.10 21.32 37.05
CA SER A 62 -20.40 21.25 37.75
C SER A 62 -21.46 20.37 37.08
N ASP A 63 -21.30 20.09 35.79
CA ASP A 63 -22.11 19.16 34.99
C ASP A 63 -21.57 17.71 35.03
N GLY A 64 -20.49 17.45 35.76
CA GLY A 64 -19.92 16.12 35.95
C GLY A 64 -18.93 15.67 34.87
N VAL A 65 -18.53 16.53 33.93
CA VAL A 65 -17.60 16.18 32.85
C VAL A 65 -16.17 16.69 33.09
N GLY A 66 -15.20 16.10 32.40
CA GLY A 66 -13.80 16.60 32.39
C GLY A 66 -12.86 16.01 33.43
N SER A 67 -13.33 15.10 34.28
CA SER A 67 -12.45 14.32 35.16
C SER A 67 -11.74 13.21 34.38
N ALA A 68 -10.43 13.08 34.58
CA ALA A 68 -9.61 12.01 33.99
C ALA A 68 -8.81 11.32 35.10
N GLY A 69 -8.95 10.00 35.21
CA GLY A 69 -8.27 9.23 36.26
C GLY A 69 -6.79 8.95 35.98
N ASN A 70 -6.36 9.03 34.72
CA ASN A 70 -5.01 8.66 34.28
C ASN A 70 -4.44 9.71 33.34
N SER A 71 -3.11 9.87 33.36
CA SER A 71 -2.39 10.57 32.30
C SER A 71 -2.37 9.73 31.03
N TYR A 72 -2.45 10.38 29.87
CA TYR A 72 -2.43 9.71 28.56
C TYR A 72 -1.72 10.55 27.51
N ARG A 73 -1.48 9.99 26.32
CA ARG A 73 -0.80 10.70 25.22
C ARG A 73 -1.70 10.81 24.01
N ILE A 74 -1.95 12.03 23.55
CA ILE A 74 -2.74 12.35 22.36
C ILE A 74 -1.83 12.89 21.26
N SER A 75 -2.19 12.68 19.99
CA SER A 75 -1.43 13.25 18.88
C SER A 75 -1.43 14.79 18.97
N LYS A 76 -0.28 15.39 18.70
CA LYS A 76 -0.12 16.86 18.70
C LYS A 76 -0.82 17.50 17.50
N TYR A 77 -0.84 16.78 16.38
CA TYR A 77 -1.43 17.21 15.12
C TYR A 77 -2.39 16.13 14.61
N GLU A 78 -3.14 16.49 13.58
CA GLU A 78 -3.95 15.55 12.79
C GLU A 78 -3.04 14.58 12.02
N VAL A 79 -3.58 13.41 11.67
CA VAL A 79 -2.87 12.43 10.83
C VAL A 79 -2.70 13.01 9.42
N THR A 80 -1.48 12.96 8.91
CA THR A 80 -1.13 13.52 7.59
C THR A 80 -1.40 12.54 6.46
N ASN A 81 -1.49 13.06 5.23
CA ASN A 81 -1.59 12.23 4.02
C ASN A 81 -0.43 11.23 3.89
N THR A 82 0.80 11.63 4.24
CA THR A 82 1.96 10.72 4.19
C THR A 82 1.79 9.55 5.14
N GLN A 83 1.39 9.81 6.39
CA GLN A 83 1.20 8.76 7.39
C GLN A 83 0.08 7.80 7.00
N TYR A 84 -1.02 8.31 6.43
CA TYR A 84 -2.12 7.47 5.97
C TYR A 84 -1.75 6.70 4.69
N ALA A 85 -0.97 7.28 3.77
CA ALA A 85 -0.48 6.58 2.59
C ALA A 85 0.47 5.42 2.94
N GLU A 86 1.32 5.56 3.97
CA GLU A 86 2.14 4.45 4.50
C GLU A 86 1.26 3.30 5.01
N PHE A 87 0.22 3.62 5.79
CA PHE A 87 -0.77 2.63 6.23
C PHE A 87 -1.43 1.90 5.05
N LEU A 88 -1.93 2.64 4.06
CA LEU A 88 -2.56 2.05 2.87
C LEU A 88 -1.59 1.19 2.07
N ASN A 89 -0.31 1.57 1.97
CA ASN A 89 0.69 0.75 1.29
C ASN A 89 1.06 -0.52 2.09
N ALA A 90 0.91 -0.51 3.42
CA ALA A 90 1.19 -1.67 4.26
C ALA A 90 0.09 -2.74 4.20
N VAL A 91 -1.19 -2.34 4.14
CA VAL A 91 -2.32 -3.27 4.27
C VAL A 91 -3.41 -3.15 3.20
N GLY A 92 -3.32 -2.16 2.32
CA GLY A 92 -4.33 -1.84 1.31
C GLY A 92 -4.09 -2.46 -0.06
N SER A 93 -3.17 -3.42 -0.22
CA SER A 93 -2.99 -4.10 -1.51
C SER A 93 -4.27 -4.81 -1.95
N GLU A 94 -4.99 -5.41 -1.01
CA GLU A 94 -6.39 -5.85 -1.10
C GLU A 94 -7.24 -4.96 -0.18
N ASP A 95 -7.90 -3.96 -0.75
CA ASP A 95 -8.67 -2.98 0.02
C ASP A 95 -10.09 -3.47 0.35
N ASN A 96 -10.19 -4.57 1.09
CA ASN A 96 -11.47 -5.26 1.38
C ASN A 96 -12.40 -4.42 2.27
N TRP A 97 -11.85 -3.55 3.12
CA TRP A 97 -12.60 -2.65 3.99
C TRP A 97 -12.74 -1.22 3.47
N GLN A 98 -12.39 -0.96 2.20
CA GLN A 98 -12.48 0.36 1.58
C GLN A 98 -11.75 1.46 2.41
N LEU A 99 -10.56 1.13 2.91
CA LEU A 99 -9.67 2.06 3.62
C LEU A 99 -9.33 3.28 2.76
N TYR A 100 -9.36 3.12 1.43
CA TYR A 100 -9.29 4.21 0.47
C TYR A 100 -10.62 4.40 -0.26
N ASP A 101 -11.25 5.54 0.00
CA ASP A 101 -12.31 6.08 -0.83
C ASP A 101 -11.72 6.88 -2.02
N SER A 102 -12.29 6.74 -3.21
CA SER A 102 -11.83 7.46 -4.41
C SER A 102 -11.85 9.00 -4.27
N THR A 103 -12.64 9.53 -3.35
CA THR A 103 -12.68 10.96 -2.98
C THR A 103 -11.40 11.44 -2.28
N LEU A 104 -10.62 10.55 -1.65
CA LEU A 104 -9.28 10.87 -1.11
C LEU A 104 -8.29 11.32 -2.21
N GLY A 105 -8.51 10.93 -3.46
CA GLY A 105 -7.63 11.26 -4.59
C GLY A 105 -8.21 12.25 -5.59
N ASN A 106 -9.53 12.47 -5.58
CA ASN A 106 -10.22 13.18 -6.67
C ASN A 106 -11.15 14.31 -6.17
N SER A 107 -11.08 14.70 -4.89
CA SER A 107 -11.93 15.77 -4.37
C SER A 107 -11.33 17.17 -4.61
N PRO A 108 -12.15 18.17 -4.98
CA PRO A 108 -11.72 19.56 -5.08
C PRO A 108 -11.30 20.16 -3.73
N LEU A 109 -11.67 19.55 -2.60
CA LEU A 109 -11.37 20.04 -1.24
C LEU A 109 -10.00 19.56 -0.71
N GLN A 110 -8.96 19.67 -1.54
CA GLN A 110 -7.57 19.39 -1.13
C GLN A 110 -7.32 17.92 -0.73
N SER A 111 -7.80 16.98 -1.54
CA SER A 111 -7.52 15.56 -1.36
C SER A 111 -6.02 15.27 -1.52
N GLY A 112 -5.44 14.39 -0.71
CA GLY A 112 -3.97 14.31 -0.57
C GLY A 112 -3.33 12.96 -0.87
N THR A 113 -4.12 11.92 -1.15
CA THR A 113 -3.61 10.57 -1.43
C THR A 113 -4.26 10.01 -2.69
N THR A 114 -3.47 9.46 -3.60
CA THR A 114 -3.91 8.84 -4.85
C THR A 114 -3.65 7.35 -4.81
N ARG A 115 -4.52 6.55 -5.44
CA ARG A 115 -4.37 5.11 -5.63
C ARG A 115 -4.11 4.79 -7.11
N SER A 116 -3.19 3.87 -7.37
CA SER A 116 -2.95 3.30 -8.69
C SER A 116 -2.80 1.78 -8.61
N GLY A 117 -2.83 1.09 -9.75
CA GLY A 117 -2.79 -0.37 -9.83
C GLY A 117 -4.17 -1.02 -9.80
N SER A 118 -4.20 -2.29 -9.43
CA SER A 118 -5.40 -3.13 -9.41
C SER A 118 -5.51 -3.88 -8.08
N PHE A 119 -6.69 -4.45 -7.79
CA PHE A 119 -6.89 -5.29 -6.60
C PHE A 119 -5.79 -6.35 -6.45
N GLY A 120 -5.26 -6.50 -5.24
CA GLY A 120 -4.10 -7.34 -4.91
C GLY A 120 -2.74 -6.69 -5.17
N ASN A 121 -2.71 -5.53 -5.83
CA ASN A 121 -1.48 -4.80 -6.19
C ASN A 121 -1.72 -3.28 -6.27
N TYR A 122 -2.55 -2.74 -5.38
CA TYR A 122 -2.69 -1.29 -5.26
C TYR A 122 -1.43 -0.65 -4.70
N SER A 123 -1.16 0.58 -5.14
CA SER A 123 -0.15 1.45 -4.55
C SER A 123 -0.72 2.83 -4.30
N TYR A 124 -0.27 3.45 -3.23
CA TYR A 124 -0.79 4.72 -2.73
C TYR A 124 0.34 5.75 -2.69
N ASN A 125 0.10 6.94 -3.23
CA ASN A 125 1.07 8.03 -3.26
C ASN A 125 0.41 9.34 -2.82
N THR A 126 1.17 10.16 -2.10
CA THR A 126 0.73 11.50 -1.75
C THR A 126 0.72 12.42 -2.97
N VAL A 127 -0.19 13.40 -2.95
CA VAL A 127 -0.20 14.50 -3.92
C VAL A 127 0.91 15.49 -3.54
N ALA A 128 1.72 15.89 -4.52
CA ALA A 128 2.83 16.81 -4.30
C ALA A 128 2.38 18.11 -3.62
N GLY A 129 3.05 18.47 -2.52
CA GLY A 129 2.74 19.66 -1.72
C GLY A 129 1.59 19.46 -0.71
N ARG A 130 1.05 18.25 -0.57
CA ARG A 130 -0.03 17.90 0.39
C ARG A 130 0.38 16.83 1.40
N GLU A 131 1.65 16.44 1.40
CA GLU A 131 2.23 15.36 2.22
C GLU A 131 1.96 15.55 3.71
N ASN A 132 2.10 16.79 4.20
CA ASN A 132 1.97 17.17 5.60
C ASN A 132 0.60 17.78 5.93
N LEU A 133 -0.32 17.84 4.97
CA LEU A 133 -1.69 18.25 5.24
C LEU A 133 -2.47 17.10 5.90
N PRO A 134 -3.50 17.42 6.70
CA PRO A 134 -4.37 16.42 7.28
C PRO A 134 -5.00 15.54 6.20
N VAL A 135 -5.09 14.23 6.45
CA VAL A 135 -5.87 13.33 5.61
C VAL A 135 -7.36 13.61 5.80
N ASN A 136 -8.09 13.66 4.70
CA ASN A 136 -9.54 13.89 4.68
C ASN A 136 -10.26 12.67 4.09
N TYR A 137 -11.59 12.65 4.18
CA TYR A 137 -12.45 11.57 3.65
C TYR A 137 -12.18 10.19 4.25
N VAL A 138 -11.63 10.15 5.47
CA VAL A 138 -11.44 8.91 6.24
C VAL A 138 -12.71 8.61 7.02
N THR A 139 -13.26 7.41 6.83
CA THR A 139 -14.40 6.94 7.63
C THR A 139 -13.96 6.65 9.06
N PHE A 140 -14.90 6.69 10.01
CA PHE A 140 -14.61 6.38 11.41
C PHE A 140 -13.96 4.98 11.56
N ASP A 141 -14.51 3.98 10.89
CA ASP A 141 -13.97 2.61 10.91
C ASP A 141 -12.55 2.53 10.35
N SER A 142 -12.22 3.31 9.31
CA SER A 142 -10.87 3.38 8.76
C SER A 142 -9.89 4.03 9.75
N ALA A 143 -10.33 5.04 10.49
CA ALA A 143 -9.52 5.67 11.53
C ALA A 143 -9.23 4.70 12.69
N LEU A 144 -10.21 3.88 13.10
CA LEU A 144 -10.00 2.84 14.11
C LEU A 144 -9.03 1.75 13.61
N ARG A 145 -9.15 1.32 12.35
CA ARG A 145 -8.20 0.36 11.74
C ARG A 145 -6.78 0.93 11.64
N PHE A 146 -6.63 2.21 11.35
CA PHE A 146 -5.34 2.89 11.41
C PHE A 146 -4.76 2.88 12.84
N ALA A 147 -5.58 3.15 13.85
CA ALA A 147 -5.16 3.09 15.25
C ALA A 147 -4.75 1.66 15.68
N ASN A 148 -5.50 0.64 15.24
CA ASN A 148 -5.13 -0.77 15.45
C ASN A 148 -3.81 -1.13 14.77
N TRP A 149 -3.61 -0.69 13.53
CA TRP A 149 -2.36 -0.91 12.82
C TRP A 149 -1.16 -0.30 13.55
N LEU A 150 -1.29 0.93 14.06
CA LEU A 150 -0.28 1.54 14.92
C LEU A 150 -0.06 0.74 16.22
N HIS A 151 -1.14 0.27 16.85
CA HIS A 151 -1.10 -0.53 18.08
C HIS A 151 -0.38 -1.88 17.88
N ASN A 152 -0.57 -2.51 16.73
CA ASN A 152 0.03 -3.79 16.37
C ASN A 152 1.48 -3.67 15.87
N GLY A 153 2.09 -2.49 15.94
CA GLY A 153 3.47 -2.28 15.52
C GLY A 153 3.64 -2.13 14.01
N GLN A 154 2.60 -1.66 13.32
CA GLN A 154 2.63 -1.30 11.89
C GLN A 154 2.99 -2.44 10.92
N PRO A 155 2.39 -3.65 11.07
CA PRO A 155 2.71 -4.78 10.22
C PRO A 155 2.29 -4.55 8.76
N THR A 156 2.98 -5.22 7.84
CA THR A 156 2.59 -5.30 6.42
C THR A 156 1.91 -6.63 6.16
N GLY A 157 0.79 -6.63 5.42
CA GLY A 157 0.06 -7.85 5.08
C GLY A 157 -1.43 -7.62 4.90
N LEU A 158 -2.19 -8.71 4.79
CA LEU A 158 -3.65 -8.64 4.63
C LEU A 158 -4.32 -8.01 5.86
N GLN A 159 -5.51 -7.46 5.64
CA GLN A 159 -6.38 -6.89 6.68
C GLN A 159 -6.97 -8.03 7.52
N THR A 160 -6.39 -8.25 8.70
CA THR A 160 -6.70 -9.35 9.63
C THR A 160 -6.64 -8.85 11.06
N ASN A 161 -6.96 -9.69 12.05
CA ASN A 161 -6.86 -9.33 13.48
C ASN A 161 -5.43 -8.94 13.88
N ALA A 162 -4.41 -9.53 13.25
CA ALA A 162 -3.01 -9.20 13.55
C ALA A 162 -2.55 -7.88 12.94
N THR A 163 -3.34 -7.27 12.05
CA THR A 163 -2.99 -6.03 11.35
C THR A 163 -3.95 -4.90 11.67
N THR A 164 -5.24 -5.01 11.31
CA THR A 164 -6.21 -3.91 11.37
C THR A 164 -7.48 -4.21 12.16
N GLU A 165 -7.89 -5.48 12.25
CA GLU A 165 -9.22 -5.85 12.77
C GLU A 165 -9.26 -6.04 14.29
N ASP A 166 -8.10 -6.07 14.95
CA ASP A 166 -7.98 -6.10 16.41
C ASP A 166 -6.79 -5.28 16.88
N GLY A 167 -6.77 -4.89 18.16
CA GLY A 167 -5.73 -4.05 18.74
C GLY A 167 -6.26 -3.20 19.88
N ALA A 168 -6.26 -1.87 19.69
CA ALA A 168 -6.89 -0.95 20.64
C ALA A 168 -8.43 -0.98 20.54
N TYR A 169 -8.94 -1.35 19.37
CA TYR A 169 -10.36 -1.49 19.04
C TYR A 169 -10.59 -2.85 18.40
N SER A 170 -11.58 -3.61 18.86
CA SER A 170 -11.89 -4.90 18.25
C SER A 170 -13.05 -4.77 17.27
N PHE A 171 -12.83 -5.18 16.01
CA PHE A 171 -13.90 -5.34 15.03
C PHE A 171 -14.48 -6.74 15.15
N VAL A 172 -15.70 -6.83 15.68
CA VAL A 172 -16.45 -8.08 15.67
C VAL A 172 -17.07 -8.28 14.30
N PHE A 173 -16.51 -9.17 13.49
CA PHE A 173 -17.26 -9.73 12.39
C PHE A 173 -18.41 -10.54 12.98
N SER A 174 -19.61 -9.96 12.98
CA SER A 174 -20.80 -10.77 13.23
C SER A 174 -20.85 -11.78 12.08
N PRO A 175 -20.70 -13.10 12.33
CA PRO A 175 -21.04 -14.05 11.30
C PRO A 175 -22.50 -13.79 10.96
N MET A 176 -22.77 -13.47 9.69
CA MET A 176 -24.12 -13.23 9.19
C MET A 176 -25.02 -14.34 9.72
N ALA A 177 -25.93 -14.01 10.63
CA ALA A 177 -26.98 -14.96 11.00
C ALA A 177 -27.65 -15.36 9.68
N PRO A 178 -27.74 -16.66 9.35
CA PRO A 178 -28.34 -17.07 8.09
C PRO A 178 -29.73 -16.43 8.00
N PRO A 179 -30.14 -15.93 6.82
CA PRO A 179 -31.47 -15.35 6.66
C PRO A 179 -32.50 -16.38 7.14
N ASN A 180 -33.24 -16.01 8.18
CA ASN A 180 -34.41 -16.74 8.63
C ASN A 180 -35.42 -16.74 7.49
N PHE A 181 -35.36 -17.73 6.61
CA PHE A 181 -36.49 -18.06 5.76
C PHE A 181 -37.47 -18.82 6.66
N PRO A 182 -38.59 -18.21 7.11
CA PRO A 182 -39.62 -18.99 7.77
C PRO A 182 -40.03 -20.11 6.83
N LYS A 183 -39.82 -21.36 7.26
CA LYS A 183 -40.34 -22.51 6.52
C LYS A 183 -41.85 -22.34 6.50
N LEU A 184 -42.40 -22.05 5.32
CA LEU A 184 -43.83 -22.20 5.09
C LEU A 184 -44.15 -23.67 5.39
N GLN A 185 -44.80 -23.91 6.53
CA GLN A 185 -45.41 -25.21 6.78
C GLN A 185 -46.55 -25.34 5.78
N ARG A 186 -46.40 -26.27 4.84
CA ARG A 186 -47.52 -26.86 4.12
C ARG A 186 -48.12 -27.95 4.97
#